data_AF-A0A7K3LSG2-F1
#
_entry.id   AF-A0A7K3LSG2-F1
#
_cell.length_a   1.000
_cell.length_b   1.000
_cell.length_c   1.000
_cell.angle_alpha   90.00
_cell.angle_beta   90.00
_cell.angle_gamma   90.00
#
_symmetry.space_group_name_H-M   'P 1'
#
loop_
_entity.id
_entity.type
_entity.pdbx_description
1 polymer ?
#
loop_
_entity_poly.entity_id
_entity_poly.type
_entity_poly.pdbx_seq_one_letter_code
_entity_poly.pdbx_strand_id
1 'polypeptide(L)'
;MGTKQQQMLDFETNWYTLGGGSSSEITEQFGLSDRDFFTEVDRLVDTSPPASLSSTELRRMRRVIRHRLWMAGCARPGSGG
;
A
#
# COMPACT_ATOMS: atom_id res chain seq x y z
N MET A 1 19.12 11.02 -1.42
CA MET A 1 18.49 9.76 -1.83
C MET A 1 17.49 9.40 -0.74
N GLY A 2 16.19 9.32 -1.07
CA GLY A 2 15.17 8.92 -0.10
C GLY A 2 15.41 7.48 0.34
N THR A 3 14.98 7.13 1.55
CA THR A 3 14.99 5.74 2.00
C THR A 3 14.06 4.91 1.13
N LYS A 4 14.25 3.59 1.08
CA LYS A 4 13.36 2.67 0.32
C LYS A 4 11.88 2.89 0.68
N GLN A 5 11.63 3.21 1.95
CA GLN A 5 10.30 3.54 2.46
C GLN A 5 9.70 4.81 1.86
N GLN A 6 10.51 5.85 1.64
CA GLN A 6 10.08 7.07 0.96
C GLN A 6 9.65 6.78 -0.47
N GLN A 7 10.43 5.95 -1.19
CA GLN A 7 10.11 5.56 -2.57
C GLN A 7 8.80 4.76 -2.66
N MET A 8 8.51 3.91 -1.67
CA MET A 8 7.25 3.18 -1.59
C MET A 8 6.06 4.12 -1.38
N LEU A 9 6.21 5.12 -0.50
CA LEU A 9 5.20 6.14 -0.26
C LEU A 9 4.98 7.02 -1.48
N ASP A 10 6.04 7.48 -2.14
CA ASP A 10 5.95 8.29 -3.36
C ASP A 10 5.29 7.53 -4.50
N PHE A 11 5.59 6.23 -4.62
CA PHE A 11 4.90 5.34 -5.57
C PHE A 11 3.41 5.28 -5.25
N GLU A 12 3.01 4.87 -4.04
CA GLU A 12 1.59 4.77 -3.69
C GLU A 12 0.87 6.13 -3.81
N THR A 13 1.55 7.23 -3.52
CA THR A 13 1.00 8.60 -3.66
C THR A 13 0.70 8.95 -5.13
N ASN A 14 1.46 8.44 -6.08
CA ASN A 14 1.16 8.62 -7.50
C ASN A 14 0.02 7.69 -7.98
N TRP A 15 -0.15 6.54 -7.34
CA TRP A 15 -1.08 5.51 -7.78
C TRP A 15 -2.41 5.47 -7.01
N TYR A 16 -2.54 6.11 -5.84
CA TYR A 16 -3.75 6.02 -5.02
C TYR A 16 -5.00 6.56 -5.74
N THR A 17 -4.84 7.54 -6.62
CA THR A 17 -5.92 8.13 -7.44
C THR A 17 -6.46 7.16 -8.49
N LEU A 18 -5.63 6.21 -8.93
CA LEU A 18 -5.96 5.15 -9.89
C LEU A 18 -6.43 3.86 -9.20
N GLY A 19 -6.50 3.84 -7.86
CA GLY A 19 -6.86 2.64 -7.09
C GLY A 19 -5.66 1.79 -6.65
N GLY A 20 -4.45 2.37 -6.61
CA GLY A 20 -3.21 1.74 -6.16
C GLY A 20 -2.38 1.14 -7.30
N GLY A 21 -1.08 0.95 -7.04
CA GLY A 21 -0.14 0.49 -8.05
C GLY A 21 -0.38 -0.96 -8.49
N SER A 22 0.08 -1.30 -9.71
CA SER A 22 -0.01 -2.66 -10.23
C SER A 22 0.94 -3.60 -9.49
N SER A 23 0.48 -4.80 -9.16
CA SER A 23 1.27 -5.82 -8.43
C SER A 23 2.52 -6.25 -9.21
N SER A 24 2.42 -6.32 -10.54
CA SER A 24 3.57 -6.62 -11.41
C SER A 24 4.64 -5.54 -11.31
N GLU A 25 4.23 -4.26 -11.32
CA GLU A 25 5.14 -3.13 -11.29
C GLU A 25 5.83 -2.98 -9.92
N ILE A 26 5.09 -3.28 -8.85
CA ILE A 26 5.63 -3.36 -7.48
C ILE A 26 6.71 -4.45 -7.40
N THR A 27 6.44 -5.62 -7.97
CA THR A 27 7.38 -6.75 -7.97
C THR A 27 8.62 -6.43 -8.79
N GLU A 28 8.47 -5.81 -9.96
CA GLU A 28 9.57 -5.41 -10.83
C GLU A 28 10.45 -4.30 -10.21
N GLN A 29 9.84 -3.28 -9.59
CA GLN A 29 10.59 -2.15 -9.02
C GLN A 29 11.19 -2.45 -7.65
N PHE A 30 10.45 -3.13 -6.77
CA PHE A 30 10.83 -3.30 -5.36
C PHE A 30 11.27 -4.72 -5.01
N GLY A 31 10.99 -5.70 -5.88
CA GLY A 31 11.24 -7.13 -5.61
C GLY A 31 10.33 -7.71 -4.53
N LEU A 32 9.18 -7.08 -4.27
CA LEU A 32 8.25 -7.45 -3.21
C LEU A 32 6.93 -7.94 -3.79
N SER A 33 6.29 -8.89 -3.11
CA SER A 33 4.89 -9.22 -3.39
C SER A 33 3.98 -8.06 -3.03
N ASP A 34 2.82 -7.98 -3.69
CA ASP A 34 1.83 -6.93 -3.46
C ASP A 34 1.49 -6.79 -1.97
N ARG A 35 1.27 -7.91 -1.28
CA ARG A 35 0.93 -7.97 0.13
C ARG A 35 2.03 -7.40 1.01
N ASP A 36 3.29 -7.74 0.76
CA ASP A 36 4.42 -7.25 1.55
C ASP A 36 4.62 -5.76 1.34
N PHE A 37 4.49 -5.30 0.09
CA PHE A 37 4.54 -3.89 -0.25
C PHE A 37 3.44 -3.10 0.44
N PHE A 38 2.17 -3.49 0.27
CA PHE A 38 1.03 -2.80 0.86
C PHE A 38 1.04 -2.85 2.39
N THR A 39 1.55 -3.94 2.99
CA THR A 39 1.73 -4.04 4.44
C THR A 39 2.77 -3.05 4.96
N GLU A 40 3.89 -2.91 4.25
CA GLU A 40 4.94 -1.96 4.62
C GLU A 40 4.46 -0.51 4.44
N VAL A 41 3.75 -0.21 3.33
CA VAL A 41 3.18 1.11 3.09
C VAL A 41 2.13 1.46 4.16
N ASP A 42 1.24 0.53 4.54
CA ASP A 42 0.27 0.77 5.62
C ASP A 42 0.97 1.15 6.94
N ARG A 43 2.03 0.41 7.28
CA ARG A 43 2.85 0.68 8.47
C ARG A 43 3.54 2.04 8.39
N LEU A 44 4.05 2.42 7.22
CA LEU A 44 4.72 3.71 7.02
C LEU A 44 3.73 4.87 7.13
N VAL A 45 2.54 4.74 6.56
CA VAL A 45 1.47 5.73 6.66
C VAL A 45 0.96 5.88 8.10
N ASP A 46 1.07 4.84 8.91
CA ASP A 46 0.69 4.88 10.33
C ASP A 46 1.79 5.46 11.22
N THR A 47 3.05 5.10 10.99
CA THR A 47 4.20 5.49 11.83
C THR A 47 4.81 6.85 11.45
N SER A 48 4.87 7.15 10.15
CA SER A 48 5.48 8.36 9.62
C SER A 48 4.68 8.83 8.40
N PRO A 49 3.50 9.43 8.61
CA PRO A 49 2.65 9.87 7.52
C PRO A 49 3.38 10.89 6.64
N PRO A 50 3.30 10.75 5.29
CA PRO A 50 3.89 11.73 4.39
C PRO A 50 3.26 13.10 4.62
N ALA A 51 4.09 14.10 4.95
CA ALA A 51 3.65 15.47 5.23
C ALA A 51 3.02 16.18 4.01
N SER A 52 3.21 15.61 2.82
CA SER A 52 2.61 16.07 1.57
C SER A 52 1.11 15.77 1.45
N LEU A 53 0.59 14.80 2.21
CA LEU A 53 -0.81 14.39 2.14
C LEU A 53 -1.64 14.95 3.31
N SER A 54 -2.82 15.48 3.00
CA SER A 54 -3.77 15.89 4.02
C SER A 54 -4.32 14.68 4.79
N SER A 55 -4.85 14.92 5.99
CA SER A 55 -5.48 13.86 6.79
C SER A 55 -6.61 13.11 6.06
N THR A 56 -7.29 13.77 5.12
CA THR A 56 -8.34 13.15 4.28
C THR A 56 -7.74 12.23 3.23
N GLU A 57 -6.64 12.63 2.60
CA GLU A 57 -5.93 11.81 1.59
C GLU A 57 -5.27 10.61 2.24
N LEU A 58 -4.65 10.78 3.42
CA LEU A 58 -4.10 9.68 4.21
C LEU A 58 -5.17 8.62 4.52
N ARG A 59 -6.38 9.05 4.92
CA ARG A 59 -7.51 8.13 5.15
C ARG A 59 -7.94 7.40 3.87
N ARG A 60 -7.97 8.09 2.72
CA ARG A 60 -8.30 7.48 1.42
C ARG A 60 -7.26 6.45 1.01
N MET A 61 -5.98 6.80 1.10
CA MET A 61 -4.86 5.91 0.77
C MET A 61 -4.90 4.65 1.65
N ARG A 62 -5.07 4.82 2.97
CA ARG A 62 -5.20 3.69 3.92
C ARG A 62 -6.42 2.80 3.64
N ARG A 63 -7.47 3.34 3.01
CA ARG A 63 -8.65 2.55 2.59
C ARG A 63 -8.34 1.72 1.34
N VAL A 64 -7.62 2.28 0.37
CA VAL A 64 -7.18 1.58 -0.84
C VAL A 64 -6.21 0.46 -0.50
N ILE A 65 -5.20 0.74 0.34
CA ILE A 65 -4.21 -0.23 0.80
C ILE A 65 -4.89 -1.41 1.51
N ARG A 66 -5.77 -1.14 2.50
CA ARG A 66 -6.51 -2.21 3.18
C ARG A 66 -7.42 -3.00 2.24
N HIS A 67 -8.05 -2.35 1.26
CA HIS A 67 -8.87 -3.04 0.27
C HIS A 67 -8.02 -3.97 -0.61
N ARG A 68 -6.82 -3.55 -1.02
CA ARG A 68 -5.89 -4.39 -1.77
C ARG A 68 -5.34 -5.54 -0.95
N LEU A 69 -4.96 -5.30 0.31
CA LEU A 69 -4.58 -6.36 1.24
C LEU A 69 -5.71 -7.38 1.45
N TRP A 70 -6.95 -6.91 1.49
CA TRP A 70 -8.13 -7.79 1.55
C TRP A 70 -8.26 -8.64 0.29
N MET A 71 -8.13 -8.06 -0.91
CA MET A 71 -8.15 -8.82 -2.18
C MET A 71 -6.99 -9.81 -2.29
N ALA A 72 -5.77 -9.39 -1.93
CA ALA A 72 -4.58 -10.25 -1.92
C ALA A 72 -4.67 -11.36 -0.86
N GLY A 73 -5.42 -11.13 0.22
CA GLY A 73 -5.64 -12.04 1.34
C GLY A 73 -6.88 -12.93 1.23
N CYS A 74 -7.77 -12.73 0.25
CA CYS A 74 -8.99 -13.53 0.07
C CYS A 74 -8.73 -15.00 -0.30
N ALA A 75 -7.47 -15.43 -0.42
CA ALA A 75 -7.06 -16.83 -0.36
C ALA A 75 -6.67 -17.26 1.07
N ARG A 76 -7.59 -17.14 2.03
CA ARG A 76 -7.85 -18.26 2.97
C ARG A 76 -9.32 -18.25 3.43
N PRO A 77 -10.09 -19.31 3.13
CA PRO A 77 -11.50 -19.41 3.45
C PRO A 77 -11.68 -19.80 4.92
N GLY A 78 -12.61 -19.15 5.60
CA GLY A 78 -13.17 -19.59 6.88
C GLY A 78 -14.61 -20.03 6.69
N SER A 79 -14.81 -21.25 6.18
CA SER A 79 -16.02 -22.03 6.45
C SER A 79 -15.72 -22.94 7.64
N GLY A 80 -16.61 -22.96 8.64
CA GLY A 80 -16.70 -24.02 9.64
C GLY A 80 -16.67 -23.55 11.10
N GLY A 81 -17.84 -23.49 11.72
CA GLY A 81 -18.07 -23.23 13.15
C GLY A 81 -19.44 -22.62 13.40
#